data_AF-A0A519QIX8-F1
#
_entry.id   AF-A0A519QIX8-F1
#
_cell.length_a   1.000
_cell.length_b   1.000
_cell.length_c   1.000
_cell.angle_alpha   90.00
_cell.angle_beta   90.00
_cell.angle_gamma   90.00
#
_symmetry.space_group_name_H-M   'P 1'
#
loop_
_entity.id
_entity.type
_entity.pdbx_description
1 polymer ?
#
loop_
_entity_poly.entity_id
_entity_poly.type
_entity_poly.pdbx_seq_one_letter_code
_entity_poly.pdbx_strand_id
1 'polypeptide(L)'
;FEGGEADAYRAYGLSLKHKHVPEMTLHTGLERKVLFAPAVGSYRQGMLVEVPLHLSALPGSPSVEVVHGALVEAYAGQRFVEVAALEETEALTGIDPEGLNGTNRLKLHVFGDRGGEQVRLVALLDNLGKGASGAAVQNLNLMLGLAEDSGLR
;
A
#
# COMPACT_ATOMS: atom_id res chain seq x y z
N PHE A 1 23.47 -6.39 -6.39
CA PHE A 1 22.89 -6.47 -5.04
C PHE A 1 23.90 -7.00 -4.01
N GLU A 2 24.61 -8.13 -4.24
CA GLU A 2 25.67 -8.59 -3.31
C GLU A 2 27.07 -7.95 -3.54
N GLY A 3 27.23 -7.12 -4.58
CA GLY A 3 28.50 -6.48 -4.94
C GLY A 3 28.74 -5.09 -4.36
N GLY A 4 27.92 -4.62 -3.41
CA GLY A 4 28.08 -3.29 -2.79
C GLY A 4 27.63 -2.09 -3.62
N GLU A 5 27.42 -2.24 -4.94
CA GLU A 5 26.79 -1.23 -5.80
C GLU A 5 25.34 -1.64 -6.09
N ALA A 6 24.40 -1.00 -5.40
CA ALA A 6 22.99 -1.06 -5.74
C ALA A 6 22.55 0.35 -6.15
N ASP A 7 21.87 0.45 -7.29
CA ASP A 7 21.29 1.71 -7.75
C ASP A 7 20.40 2.29 -6.66
N ALA A 8 20.52 3.59 -6.40
CA ALA A 8 19.66 4.28 -5.44
C ALA A 8 18.17 4.09 -5.79
N TYR A 9 17.87 4.00 -7.09
CA TYR A 9 16.56 3.72 -7.63
C TYR A 9 16.68 3.02 -8.98
N ARG A 10 15.89 1.97 -9.21
CA ARG A 10 15.81 1.29 -10.51
C ARG A 10 14.40 0.84 -10.83
N ALA A 11 13.83 1.40 -11.89
CA ALA A 11 12.60 0.90 -12.49
C ALA A 11 12.83 -0.49 -13.13
N TYR A 12 11.87 -1.40 -12.97
CA TYR A 12 11.93 -2.73 -13.58
C TYR A 12 10.54 -3.17 -14.06
N GLY A 13 10.44 -4.35 -14.69
CA GLY A 13 9.15 -4.84 -15.19
C GLY A 13 8.56 -3.99 -16.33
N LEU A 14 9.42 -3.34 -17.12
CA LEU A 14 9.06 -2.32 -18.12
C LEU A 14 8.13 -2.79 -19.24
N SER A 15 7.95 -4.11 -19.40
CA SER A 15 7.06 -4.69 -20.42
C SER A 15 5.57 -4.66 -20.04
N LEU A 16 5.23 -4.20 -18.84
CA LEU A 16 3.87 -4.24 -18.26
C LEU A 16 3.30 -5.66 -18.09
N LYS A 17 4.14 -6.71 -18.23
CA LYS A 17 3.77 -8.12 -18.07
C LYS A 17 4.26 -8.69 -16.73
N HIS A 18 4.12 -7.92 -15.65
CA HIS A 18 4.55 -8.38 -14.33
C HIS A 18 3.64 -9.50 -13.81
N LYS A 19 4.22 -10.47 -13.11
CA LYS A 19 3.52 -11.67 -12.61
C LYS A 19 2.34 -11.38 -11.65
N HIS A 20 2.34 -10.23 -10.99
CA HIS A 20 1.26 -9.84 -10.05
C HIS A 20 0.06 -9.17 -10.74
N VAL A 21 0.18 -8.74 -12.00
CA VAL A 21 -0.94 -8.06 -12.70
C VAL A 21 -2.23 -8.90 -12.72
N PRO A 22 -2.21 -10.23 -12.97
CA PRO A 22 -3.42 -11.06 -12.90
C PRO A 22 -4.09 -11.04 -11.52
N GLU A 23 -3.30 -11.21 -10.45
CA GLU A 23 -3.76 -11.18 -9.06
C GLU A 23 -4.36 -9.82 -8.68
N MET A 24 -3.68 -8.73 -9.02
CA MET A 24 -4.18 -7.37 -8.78
C MET A 24 -5.50 -7.12 -9.53
N THR A 25 -5.62 -7.57 -10.78
CA THR A 25 -6.85 -7.40 -11.56
C THR A 25 -8.00 -8.19 -10.93
N LEU A 26 -7.73 -9.41 -10.45
CA LEU A 26 -8.73 -10.24 -9.76
C LEU A 26 -9.25 -9.57 -8.48
N HIS A 27 -8.36 -9.09 -7.62
CA HIS A 27 -8.76 -8.56 -6.31
C HIS A 27 -9.28 -7.12 -6.35
N THR A 28 -8.89 -6.32 -7.34
CA THR A 28 -9.44 -4.96 -7.52
C THR A 28 -10.81 -4.96 -8.20
N GLY A 29 -11.17 -6.04 -8.91
CA GLY A 29 -12.42 -6.11 -9.67
C GLY A 29 -12.47 -5.16 -10.88
N LEU A 30 -11.34 -4.58 -11.29
CA LEU A 30 -11.29 -3.69 -12.45
C LEU A 30 -11.47 -4.46 -13.75
N GLU A 31 -12.26 -3.91 -14.67
CA GLU A 31 -12.44 -4.48 -16.02
C GLU A 31 -11.17 -4.36 -16.88
N ARG A 32 -10.29 -3.42 -16.53
CA ARG A 32 -9.02 -3.16 -17.21
C ARG A 32 -7.87 -3.52 -16.29
N LYS A 33 -6.81 -4.07 -16.89
CA LYS A 33 -5.57 -4.38 -16.17
C LYS A 33 -4.97 -3.11 -15.56
N VAL A 34 -4.50 -3.23 -14.34
CA VAL A 34 -3.75 -2.17 -13.66
C VAL A 34 -2.47 -1.82 -14.44
N LEU A 35 -2.15 -0.52 -14.48
CA LEU A 35 -0.83 -0.07 -14.91
C LEU A 35 0.13 -0.27 -13.74
N PHE A 36 0.96 -1.30 -13.83
CA PHE A 36 1.93 -1.64 -12.79
C PHE A 36 3.34 -1.22 -13.22
N ALA A 37 3.90 -0.24 -12.51
CA ALA A 37 5.22 0.34 -12.78
C ALA A 37 6.13 0.19 -11.54
N PRO A 38 6.74 -0.99 -11.32
CA PRO A 38 7.50 -1.22 -10.11
C PRO A 38 8.92 -0.66 -10.22
N ALA A 39 9.47 -0.27 -9.08
CA ALA A 39 10.86 0.11 -8.92
C ALA A 39 11.41 -0.47 -7.62
N VAL A 40 12.74 -0.51 -7.51
CA VAL A 40 13.45 -0.88 -6.28
C VAL A 40 14.36 0.26 -5.86
N GLY A 41 14.48 0.48 -4.55
CA GLY A 41 15.46 1.37 -3.96
C GLY A 41 16.60 0.61 -3.28
N SER A 42 17.63 1.33 -2.85
CA SER A 42 18.79 0.77 -2.15
C SER A 42 18.56 0.64 -0.64
N TYR A 43 17.62 -0.23 -0.26
CA TYR A 43 17.33 -0.60 1.13
C TYR A 43 16.96 -2.08 1.22
N ARG A 44 17.13 -2.68 2.41
CA ARG A 44 17.00 -4.13 2.60
C ARG A 44 15.56 -4.63 2.43
N GLN A 45 14.60 -3.88 2.99
CA GLN A 45 13.17 -4.18 2.97
C GLN A 45 12.39 -2.89 3.27
N GLY A 46 11.11 -2.88 2.97
CA GLY A 46 10.25 -1.70 2.96
C GLY A 46 9.55 -1.57 1.61
N MET A 47 8.33 -1.05 1.61
CA MET A 47 7.55 -0.90 0.38
C MET A 47 6.58 0.27 0.50
N LEU A 48 6.56 1.08 -0.56
CA LEU A 48 5.48 1.99 -0.87
C LEU A 48 4.71 1.45 -2.08
N VAL A 49 3.39 1.38 -1.97
CA VAL A 49 2.49 1.12 -3.11
C VAL A 49 1.70 2.39 -3.36
N GLU A 50 1.93 3.01 -4.52
CA GLU A 50 1.28 4.27 -4.89
C GLU A 50 0.19 4.03 -5.95
N VAL A 51 -0.98 4.64 -5.73
CA VAL A 51 -2.09 4.63 -6.68
C VAL A 51 -2.55 6.08 -6.92
N PRO A 52 -1.95 6.78 -7.90
CA PRO A 52 -2.44 8.09 -8.32
C PRO A 52 -3.72 7.94 -9.13
N LEU A 53 -4.72 8.77 -8.83
CA LEU A 53 -6.04 8.76 -9.43
C LEU A 53 -6.47 10.18 -9.80
N HIS A 54 -7.08 10.32 -10.96
CA HIS A 54 -7.92 11.49 -11.24
C HIS A 54 -9.28 11.28 -10.60
N LEU A 55 -9.74 12.25 -9.80
CA LEU A 55 -11.06 12.18 -9.15
C LEU A 55 -12.17 12.10 -10.21
N SER A 56 -11.99 12.74 -11.37
CA SER A 56 -12.95 12.66 -12.49
C SER A 56 -13.15 11.25 -13.07
N ALA A 57 -12.25 10.30 -12.79
CA ALA A 57 -12.40 8.90 -13.19
C ALA A 57 -13.19 8.06 -12.17
N LEU A 58 -13.54 8.61 -11.01
CA LEU A 58 -14.33 7.96 -9.97
C LEU A 58 -15.82 8.36 -10.10
N PRO A 59 -16.75 7.45 -9.77
CA PRO A 59 -18.18 7.75 -9.87
C PRO A 59 -18.64 8.75 -8.81
N GLY A 60 -19.76 9.44 -9.08
CA GLY A 60 -20.42 10.32 -8.12
C GLY A 60 -19.76 11.70 -7.99
N SER A 61 -19.57 12.15 -6.75
CA SER A 61 -18.91 13.43 -6.41
C SER A 61 -17.66 13.17 -5.57
N PRO A 62 -16.61 12.60 -6.17
CA PRO A 62 -15.42 12.19 -5.45
C PRO A 62 -14.62 13.40 -4.96
N SER A 63 -14.10 13.30 -3.74
CA SER A 63 -13.15 14.24 -3.15
C SER A 63 -12.09 13.47 -2.35
N VAL A 64 -11.02 14.15 -1.91
CA VAL A 64 -10.00 13.55 -1.04
C VAL A 64 -10.64 12.95 0.22
N GLU A 65 -11.58 13.65 0.83
CA GLU A 65 -12.31 13.23 2.01
C GLU A 65 -13.22 12.03 1.75
N VAL A 66 -13.89 11.99 0.60
CA VAL A 66 -14.72 10.83 0.22
C VAL A 66 -13.86 9.57 0.04
N VAL A 67 -12.71 9.69 -0.63
CA VAL A 67 -11.80 8.56 -0.82
C VAL A 67 -11.17 8.11 0.50
N HIS A 68 -10.76 9.05 1.35
CA HIS A 68 -10.28 8.76 2.70
C HIS A 68 -11.34 8.06 3.54
N GLY A 69 -12.57 8.58 3.57
CA GLY A 69 -13.69 8.00 4.30
C GLY A 69 -14.00 6.57 3.85
N ALA A 70 -13.96 6.30 2.54
CA ALA A 70 -14.16 4.95 2.01
C ALA A 70 -13.10 3.95 2.53
N LEU A 71 -11.84 4.37 2.64
CA LEU A 71 -10.78 3.52 3.23
C LEU A 71 -10.97 3.35 4.73
N VAL A 72 -11.31 4.41 5.46
CA VAL A 72 -11.59 4.35 6.91
C VAL A 72 -12.71 3.37 7.20
N GLU A 73 -13.80 3.44 6.44
CA GLU A 73 -14.94 2.52 6.57
C GLU A 73 -14.52 1.07 6.26
N ALA A 74 -13.84 0.86 5.13
CA ALA A 74 -13.44 -0.48 4.69
C ALA A 74 -12.51 -1.19 5.66
N TYR A 75 -11.62 -0.44 6.34
CA TYR A 75 -10.64 -0.97 7.29
C TYR A 75 -11.02 -0.72 8.76
N ALA A 76 -12.26 -0.31 9.04
CA ALA A 76 -12.72 -0.12 10.42
C ALA A 76 -12.59 -1.42 11.24
N GLY A 77 -11.96 -1.30 12.42
CA GLY A 77 -11.73 -2.43 13.32
C GLY A 77 -10.64 -3.41 12.87
N GLN A 78 -9.96 -3.15 11.75
CA GLN A 78 -8.83 -3.98 11.32
C GLN A 78 -7.61 -3.72 12.18
N ARG A 79 -6.98 -4.80 12.67
CA ARG A 79 -5.88 -4.71 13.62
C ARG A 79 -4.58 -4.22 13.01
N PHE A 80 -4.28 -4.70 11.81
CA PHE A 80 -3.01 -4.50 11.14
C PHE A 80 -3.05 -3.43 10.04
N VAL A 81 -4.20 -2.81 9.81
CA VAL A 81 -4.37 -1.77 8.81
C VAL A 81 -4.80 -0.49 9.49
N GLU A 82 -4.01 0.55 9.32
CA GLU A 82 -4.29 1.89 9.82
C GLU A 82 -4.49 2.84 8.64
N VAL A 83 -5.57 3.61 8.65
CA VAL A 83 -5.72 4.73 7.72
C VAL A 83 -5.32 5.99 8.47
N ALA A 84 -4.25 6.65 8.02
CA ALA A 84 -3.76 7.88 8.62
C ALA A 84 -4.85 8.96 8.59
N ALA A 85 -4.88 9.82 9.60
CA ALA A 85 -5.74 11.01 9.54
C ALA A 85 -5.33 11.89 8.35
N LEU A 86 -6.29 12.64 7.78
CA LEU A 86 -5.98 13.56 6.68
C LEU A 86 -4.99 14.64 7.14
N GLU A 87 -5.17 15.17 8.34
CA GLU A 87 -4.30 16.19 8.93
C GLU A 87 -2.88 15.66 9.16
N GLU A 88 -2.74 14.38 9.54
CA GLU A 88 -1.43 13.73 9.62
C GLU A 88 -0.78 13.66 8.24
N THR A 89 -1.55 13.23 7.23
CA THR A 89 -1.05 13.05 5.87
C THR A 89 -0.67 14.39 5.22
N GLU A 90 -1.44 15.45 5.46
CA GLU A 90 -1.17 16.82 4.97
C GLU A 90 0.10 17.42 5.58
N ALA A 91 0.47 17.03 6.80
CA ALA A 91 1.67 17.50 7.47
C ALA A 91 2.96 16.80 6.98
N LEU A 92 2.84 15.69 6.24
CA LEU A 92 3.99 14.93 5.76
C LEU A 92 4.62 15.59 4.53
N THR A 93 5.94 15.72 4.54
CA THR A 93 6.75 16.14 3.39
C THR A 93 7.34 14.96 2.61
N GLY A 94 7.22 13.75 3.15
CA GLY A 94 7.69 12.51 2.54
C GLY A 94 7.35 11.30 3.42
N ILE A 95 7.46 10.10 2.85
CA ILE A 95 7.30 8.83 3.57
C ILE A 95 8.60 8.05 3.43
N ASP A 96 9.13 7.60 4.58
CA ASP A 96 10.24 6.63 4.62
C ASP A 96 9.71 5.23 4.27
N PRO A 97 10.17 4.61 3.17
CA PRO A 97 9.76 3.24 2.80
C PRO A 97 10.06 2.19 3.88
N GLU A 98 11.04 2.46 4.75
CA GLU A 98 11.47 1.55 5.83
C GLU A 98 10.67 1.73 7.13
N GLY A 99 9.76 2.72 7.20
CA GLY A 99 9.10 3.16 8.43
C GLY A 99 8.24 2.11 9.16
N LEU A 100 7.90 1.00 8.50
CA LEU A 100 7.17 -0.14 9.09
C LEU A 100 7.96 -1.45 9.10
N ASN A 101 9.26 -1.41 8.85
CA ASN A 101 10.12 -2.58 8.86
C ASN A 101 10.05 -3.35 10.18
N GLY A 102 9.99 -4.69 10.07
CA GLY A 102 9.88 -5.61 11.21
C GLY A 102 8.47 -5.73 11.79
N THR A 103 7.46 -5.19 11.12
CA THR A 103 6.06 -5.26 11.54
C THR A 103 5.17 -5.94 10.50
N ASN A 104 3.98 -6.34 10.93
CA ASN A 104 2.86 -6.80 10.12
C ASN A 104 1.85 -5.65 9.88
N ARG A 105 2.21 -4.41 10.21
CA ARG A 105 1.33 -3.25 9.98
C ARG A 105 1.36 -2.81 8.52
N LEU A 106 0.25 -2.23 8.10
CA LEU A 106 0.08 -1.52 6.85
C LEU A 106 -0.54 -0.17 7.17
N LYS A 107 0.10 0.92 6.75
CA LYS A 107 -0.43 2.28 6.93
C LYS A 107 -0.83 2.87 5.58
N LEU A 108 -2.07 3.32 5.47
CA LEU A 108 -2.67 3.92 4.30
C LEU A 108 -2.71 5.43 4.46
N HIS A 109 -2.23 6.14 3.44
CA HIS A 109 -2.28 7.59 3.32
C HIS A 109 -3.08 8.00 2.10
N VAL A 110 -3.82 9.09 2.23
CA VAL A 110 -4.57 9.72 1.14
C VAL A 110 -4.06 11.14 0.98
N PHE A 111 -3.24 11.37 -0.04
CA PHE A 111 -2.72 12.70 -0.36
C PHE A 111 -3.57 13.35 -1.45
N GLY A 112 -3.80 14.66 -1.33
CA GLY A 112 -4.45 15.46 -2.36
C GLY A 112 -4.71 16.87 -1.87
N ASP A 113 -5.00 17.78 -2.78
CA ASP A 113 -5.45 19.13 -2.45
C ASP A 113 -6.96 19.12 -2.19
N ARG A 114 -7.42 19.79 -1.13
CA ARG A 114 -8.85 19.89 -0.79
C ARG A 114 -9.52 20.87 -1.75
N GLY A 115 -10.05 20.34 -2.84
CA GLY A 115 -10.59 21.10 -3.98
C GLY A 115 -9.85 20.85 -5.30
N GLY A 116 -8.78 20.06 -5.26
CA GLY A 116 -8.06 19.61 -6.45
C GLY A 116 -8.79 18.50 -7.21
N GLU A 117 -8.20 18.08 -8.32
CA GLU A 117 -8.78 17.08 -9.24
C GLU A 117 -8.16 15.68 -9.11
N GLN A 118 -7.21 15.52 -8.19
CA GLN A 118 -6.34 14.34 -8.10
C GLN A 118 -6.20 13.91 -6.64
N VAL A 119 -6.06 12.60 -6.47
CA VAL A 119 -5.74 11.98 -5.19
C VAL A 119 -4.64 10.95 -5.41
N ARG A 120 -3.73 10.81 -4.46
CA ARG A 120 -2.69 9.80 -4.45
C ARG A 120 -2.78 8.96 -3.20
N LEU A 121 -3.13 7.70 -3.38
CA LEU A 121 -3.14 6.71 -2.29
C LEU A 121 -1.73 6.15 -2.14
N VAL A 122 -1.26 6.03 -0.90
CA VAL A 122 0.03 5.40 -0.60
C VAL A 122 -0.15 4.39 0.52
N ALA A 123 0.20 3.14 0.27
CA ALA A 123 0.33 2.11 1.30
C ALA A 123 1.81 1.96 1.69
N LEU A 124 2.11 2.09 2.97
CA LEU A 124 3.41 1.77 3.56
C LEU A 124 3.30 0.41 4.26
N LEU A 125 4.25 -0.49 4.01
CA LEU A 125 4.36 -1.80 4.67
C LEU A 125 5.77 -2.37 4.58
N ASP A 126 6.08 -3.35 5.43
CA ASP A 126 7.24 -4.23 5.24
C ASP A 126 6.90 -5.33 4.22
N ASN A 127 7.65 -5.41 3.12
CA ASN A 127 7.44 -6.42 2.07
C ASN A 127 7.79 -7.84 2.50
N LEU A 128 8.69 -8.03 3.47
CA LEU A 128 9.01 -9.34 4.04
C LEU A 128 8.08 -9.70 5.20
N GLY A 129 7.60 -8.68 5.93
CA GLY A 129 6.58 -8.76 6.97
C GLY A 129 5.17 -8.89 6.38
N LYS A 130 4.37 -7.84 6.49
CA LYS A 130 2.97 -7.80 6.00
C LYS A 130 2.82 -8.16 4.52
N GLY A 131 3.82 -7.86 3.69
CA GLY A 131 3.82 -8.21 2.27
C GLY A 131 4.07 -9.70 1.96
N ALA A 132 4.48 -10.49 2.96
CA ALA A 132 4.77 -11.92 2.77
C ALA A 132 4.54 -12.74 4.05
N SER A 133 5.59 -12.93 4.87
CA SER A 133 5.61 -13.92 5.94
C SER A 133 4.68 -13.58 7.11
N GLY A 134 4.55 -12.29 7.44
CA GLY A 134 3.63 -11.81 8.47
C GLY A 134 2.17 -12.09 8.11
N ALA A 135 1.78 -11.80 6.86
CA ALA A 135 0.44 -12.12 6.36
C ALA A 135 0.19 -13.64 6.33
N ALA A 136 1.20 -14.45 6.00
CA ALA A 136 1.07 -15.90 6.03
C ALA A 136 0.83 -16.44 7.45
N VAL A 137 1.55 -15.93 8.45
CA VAL A 137 1.33 -16.28 9.86
C VAL A 137 -0.03 -15.78 10.35
N GLN A 138 -0.45 -14.58 9.94
CA GLN A 138 -1.79 -14.04 10.25
C GLN A 138 -2.88 -14.98 9.73
N ASN A 139 -2.78 -15.42 8.47
CA ASN A 139 -3.70 -16.40 7.89
C ASN A 139 -3.69 -17.73 8.66
N LEU A 140 -2.51 -18.22 9.07
CA LEU A 140 -2.39 -19.44 9.87
C LEU A 140 -3.06 -19.29 11.24
N ASN A 141 -2.90 -18.16 11.92
CA ASN A 141 -3.58 -17.89 13.19
C ASN A 141 -5.09 -17.97 13.02
N LEU A 142 -5.65 -17.33 11.98
CA LEU A 142 -7.08 -17.37 11.67
C LEU A 142 -7.54 -18.81 11.38
N MET A 143 -6.80 -19.57 10.56
CA MET A 143 -7.11 -20.96 10.24
C MET A 143 -7.12 -21.88 11.48
N LEU A 144 -6.27 -21.59 12.46
CA LEU A 144 -6.15 -22.37 13.70
C LEU A 144 -7.08 -21.86 14.83
N GLY A 145 -7.85 -20.79 14.60
CA GLY A 145 -8.71 -20.18 15.62
C GLY A 145 -7.93 -19.49 16.75
N LEU A 146 -6.68 -19.11 16.50
CA LEU A 146 -5.85 -18.34 17.42
C LEU A 146 -6.18 -16.84 17.33
N ALA A 147 -5.68 -16.06 18.30
CA ALA A 147 -5.69 -14.61 18.17
C ALA A 147 -4.89 -14.20 16.93
N GLU A 148 -5.48 -13.34 16.09
CA GLU A 148 -4.93 -12.96 14.78
C GLU A 148 -3.49 -12.44 14.87
N ASP A 149 -3.12 -11.79 15.98
CA ASP A 149 -1.82 -11.20 16.25
C ASP A 149 -0.79 -12.12 16.91
N SER A 150 -1.13 -13.40 17.09
CA SER A 150 -0.21 -14.35 17.74
C SER A 150 1.11 -14.44 16.96
N GLY A 151 2.21 -14.03 17.60
CA GLY A 151 3.54 -14.02 16.98
C GLY A 151 3.78 -12.89 15.97
N LEU A 152 2.90 -11.89 15.90
CA LEU A 152 2.99 -10.74 14.99
C LEU A 152 3.11 -9.42 15.78
N ARG A 153 3.81 -8.45 15.18
CA ARG A 153 4.00 -7.09 15.73
C ARG A 153 3.47 -6.05 14.77
#